data_AF-X0J2S2-F1
#
_entry.id   AF-X0J2S2-F1
#
_cell.length_a   1.000
_cell.length_b   1.000
_cell.length_c   1.000
_cell.angle_alpha   90.00
_cell.angle_beta   90.00
_cell.angle_gamma   90.00
#
_symmetry.space_group_name_H-M   'P 1'
#
loop_
_entity.id
_entity.type
_entity.pdbx_description
1 polymer ?
#
loop_
_entity_poly.entity_id
_entity_poly.type
_entity_poly.pdbx_seq_one_letter_code
_entity_poly.pdbx_strand_id
1 'polypeptide(L)'
;MHSLVFSTLLSGAAALSYAGNKVPFEADPPQIAANFPDVDQKLYSPAFINPEGVAPGFANGTSAPNSQQTLEQFLWTLASRNEWMTYHNPVFTSEEGRSIPYVVLSASKSLLQTSAVGNTTNKVRVWLQGGVHGNEPAGEEGLLALLGKMDAEPEWALGLLEKLDIIVLPRYNPDGSAYFQRLLATSFDPNRDHTKMASQQTMEVKQLNLKFNAHVHLDCHEYGARRGLTYENKTYIPAQDNQFSAFKNPNVHADIRSMAESLFVPEVASALRKKNLTTNGYVVASQENDTIKLQDFVTDTRGEVTVFLGQGLAFLSETRGIGIGDRNFQRRTTAGLTAAETVLQIAADNAALVYETVEEARKDFIENDHEIIVRDQPRWMETTWPYLDAETGNITEVPVLFGNNTPPASNLTRARPEAYIFSRAWANAALRLRAAGVVVDELAVDFEGEVEAYNITSAMLAETKYEGIALTTVNTELSKKTMKFPAGAYWVGTKQQHAAQAFVRLEPENPDGFVTFNILPVNAGDEHQVYRIPSKSQ
;
A
#
# COMPACT_ATOMS: atom_id res chain seq x y z
N MET A 1 25.39 8.21 -12.06
CA MET A 1 24.08 7.83 -12.58
C MET A 1 23.49 6.84 -11.59
N HIS A 2 22.59 7.29 -10.73
CA HIS A 2 21.89 6.39 -9.81
C HIS A 2 20.74 5.80 -10.60
N SER A 3 20.84 4.52 -10.97
CA SER A 3 19.68 3.78 -11.44
C SER A 3 18.66 3.83 -10.32
N LEU A 4 17.55 4.54 -10.54
CA LEU A 4 16.32 4.24 -9.81
C LEU A 4 16.08 2.76 -10.04
N VAL A 5 16.36 1.94 -9.03
CA VAL A 5 15.91 0.55 -9.01
C VAL A 5 14.41 0.63 -8.72
N PHE A 6 13.64 1.10 -9.70
CA PHE A 6 12.32 0.54 -9.88
C PHE A 6 12.60 -0.92 -10.14
N SER A 7 12.31 -1.77 -9.16
CA SER A 7 12.17 -3.18 -9.42
C SER A 7 11.06 -3.30 -10.44
N THR A 8 11.47 -3.31 -11.70
CA THR A 8 10.79 -4.05 -12.72
C THR A 8 10.66 -5.44 -12.11
N LEU A 9 9.44 -5.77 -11.69
CA LEU A 9 9.00 -7.15 -11.70
C LEU A 9 9.17 -7.61 -13.16
N LEU A 10 10.40 -7.99 -13.49
CA LEU A 10 10.80 -8.69 -14.69
C LEU A 10 10.14 -10.07 -14.60
N SER A 11 8.82 -10.12 -14.77
CA SER A 11 8.26 -11.16 -15.61
C SER A 11 8.53 -10.70 -17.03
N GLY A 12 9.24 -11.52 -17.81
CA GLY A 12 9.49 -11.24 -19.23
C GLY A 12 8.22 -10.72 -19.91
N ALA A 13 8.38 -9.78 -20.83
CA ALA A 13 7.30 -9.11 -21.54
C ALA A 13 6.42 -10.12 -22.30
N ALA A 14 5.55 -10.83 -21.60
CA ALA A 14 4.35 -11.36 -22.19
C ALA A 14 3.56 -10.15 -22.67
N ALA A 15 3.15 -10.17 -23.94
CA ALA A 15 2.27 -9.15 -24.46
C ALA A 15 1.00 -9.15 -23.58
N LEU A 16 0.75 -8.03 -22.90
CA LEU A 16 -0.47 -7.88 -22.11
C LEU A 16 -1.68 -8.07 -23.03
N SER A 17 -2.67 -8.81 -22.53
CA SER A 17 -3.91 -9.06 -23.23
C SER A 17 -5.08 -8.75 -22.30
N TYR A 18 -6.18 -8.27 -22.88
CA TYR A 18 -7.41 -8.09 -22.13
C TYR A 18 -7.87 -9.44 -21.54
N ALA A 19 -8.14 -9.48 -20.23
CA ALA A 19 -8.61 -10.66 -19.50
C ALA A 19 -7.71 -11.92 -19.57
N GLY A 20 -6.46 -11.78 -20.02
CA GLY A 20 -5.56 -12.90 -20.33
C GLY A 20 -4.22 -12.89 -19.59
N ASN A 21 -4.06 -12.03 -18.58
CA ASN A 21 -2.76 -11.82 -17.91
C ASN A 21 -2.55 -12.73 -16.68
N LYS A 22 -2.97 -14.00 -16.79
CA LYS A 22 -2.82 -14.99 -15.71
C LYS A 22 -1.35 -15.38 -15.53
N VAL A 23 -0.92 -15.56 -14.29
CA VAL A 23 0.39 -16.13 -13.99
C VAL A 23 0.35 -17.64 -14.24
N PRO A 24 1.34 -18.24 -14.92
CA PRO A 24 1.41 -19.69 -15.09
C PRO A 24 1.37 -20.41 -13.74
N PHE A 25 0.57 -21.47 -13.67
CA PHE A 25 0.54 -22.35 -12.50
C PHE A 25 1.74 -23.28 -12.51
N GLU A 26 2.45 -23.34 -11.39
CA GLU A 26 3.59 -24.21 -11.20
C GLU A 26 3.66 -24.69 -9.74
N ALA A 27 3.05 -25.85 -9.45
CA ALA A 27 3.06 -26.42 -8.10
C ALA A 27 4.48 -26.64 -7.56
N ASP A 28 4.66 -26.39 -6.26
CA ASP A 28 5.92 -26.70 -5.58
C ASP A 28 6.25 -28.21 -5.69
N PRO A 29 7.51 -28.57 -5.96
CA PRO A 29 7.92 -29.96 -5.91
C PRO A 29 7.88 -30.48 -4.45
N PRO A 30 7.81 -31.81 -4.22
CA PRO A 30 7.56 -32.38 -2.89
C PRO A 30 8.51 -31.89 -1.79
N GLN A 31 9.80 -31.72 -2.10
CA GLN A 31 10.80 -31.24 -1.15
C GLN A 31 10.56 -29.78 -0.72
N ILE A 32 9.98 -28.95 -1.58
CA ILE A 32 9.60 -27.58 -1.24
C ILE A 32 8.28 -27.58 -0.49
N ALA A 33 7.28 -28.32 -1.00
CA ALA A 33 5.95 -28.42 -0.38
C ALA A 33 5.99 -28.95 1.06
N ALA A 34 6.96 -29.81 1.38
CA ALA A 34 7.18 -30.35 2.73
C ALA A 34 7.44 -29.28 3.81
N ASN A 35 7.87 -28.07 3.42
CA ASN A 35 8.09 -26.95 4.35
C ASN A 35 6.81 -26.22 4.76
N PHE A 36 5.69 -26.52 4.10
CA PHE A 36 4.45 -25.76 4.23
C PHE A 36 3.25 -26.64 4.62
N PRO A 37 3.34 -27.46 5.68
CA PRO A 37 2.20 -28.24 6.14
C PRO A 37 1.09 -27.32 6.68
N ASP A 38 -0.15 -27.75 6.56
CA ASP A 38 -1.29 -27.06 7.15
C ASP A 38 -1.07 -26.84 8.67
N VAL A 39 -1.58 -25.71 9.16
CA VAL A 39 -1.52 -25.34 10.58
C VAL A 39 -2.85 -25.69 11.23
N ASP A 40 -2.84 -26.09 12.50
CA ASP A 40 -4.08 -26.26 13.28
C ASP A 40 -4.77 -24.91 13.52
N GLN A 41 -5.57 -24.51 12.53
CA GLN A 41 -6.35 -23.28 12.50
C GLN A 41 -7.64 -23.55 11.74
N LYS A 42 -8.76 -23.35 12.41
CA LYS A 42 -10.07 -23.32 11.76
C LYS A 42 -10.24 -21.98 11.04
N LEU A 43 -10.61 -22.03 9.77
CA LEU A 43 -10.85 -20.85 8.92
C LEU A 43 -12.34 -20.72 8.64
N TYR A 44 -12.89 -19.54 8.94
CA TYR A 44 -14.32 -19.24 8.81
C TYR A 44 -14.60 -18.36 7.58
N SER A 45 -14.05 -18.72 6.43
CA SER A 45 -14.25 -17.99 5.18
C SER A 45 -14.84 -18.89 4.11
N PRO A 46 -15.43 -18.33 3.03
CA PRO A 46 -16.22 -19.10 2.08
C PRO A 46 -15.53 -20.35 1.52
N ALA A 47 -14.24 -20.27 1.21
CA ALA A 47 -13.50 -21.38 0.62
C ALA A 47 -13.27 -22.55 1.59
N PHE A 48 -13.33 -22.31 2.91
CA PHE A 48 -13.09 -23.33 3.93
C PHE A 48 -14.37 -23.83 4.62
N ILE A 49 -15.40 -22.99 4.71
CA ILE A 49 -16.71 -23.41 5.25
C ILE A 49 -17.57 -24.13 4.21
N ASN A 50 -17.32 -23.88 2.91
CA ASN A 50 -18.00 -24.54 1.80
C ASN A 50 -16.98 -24.93 0.71
N PRO A 51 -16.14 -25.96 0.95
CA PRO A 51 -15.11 -26.37 0.00
C PRO A 51 -15.67 -26.85 -1.35
N GLU A 52 -16.91 -27.36 -1.38
CA GLU A 52 -17.60 -27.75 -2.62
C GLU A 52 -17.96 -26.54 -3.51
N GLY A 53 -18.02 -25.34 -2.93
CA GLY A 53 -18.26 -24.08 -3.63
C GLY A 53 -17.00 -23.45 -4.24
N VAL A 54 -15.81 -23.98 -3.97
CA VAL A 54 -14.55 -23.47 -4.52
C VAL A 54 -14.49 -23.73 -6.02
N ALA A 55 -14.18 -22.69 -6.80
CA ALA A 55 -14.11 -22.81 -8.25
C ALA A 55 -13.07 -23.86 -8.68
N PRO A 56 -13.43 -24.85 -9.53
CA PRO A 56 -12.49 -25.91 -9.96
C PRO A 56 -11.21 -25.38 -10.63
N GLY A 57 -11.28 -24.21 -11.24
CA GLY A 57 -10.13 -23.56 -11.88
C GLY A 57 -9.05 -23.09 -10.90
N PHE A 58 -9.36 -22.96 -9.60
CA PHE A 58 -8.43 -22.49 -8.58
C PHE A 58 -7.27 -23.47 -8.38
N ALA A 59 -7.55 -24.78 -8.44
CA ALA A 59 -6.54 -25.84 -8.34
C ALA A 59 -5.43 -25.74 -9.40
N ASN A 60 -5.76 -25.17 -10.56
CA ASN A 60 -4.82 -24.96 -11.67
C ASN A 60 -4.46 -23.48 -11.86
N GLY A 61 -4.76 -22.60 -10.90
CA GLY A 61 -4.43 -21.17 -10.98
C GLY A 61 -5.11 -20.44 -12.15
N THR A 62 -6.35 -20.79 -12.47
CA THR A 62 -7.10 -20.19 -13.60
C THR A 62 -8.34 -19.39 -13.17
N SER A 63 -8.73 -19.47 -11.91
CA SER A 63 -9.83 -18.72 -11.30
C SER A 63 -9.54 -18.42 -9.83
N ALA A 64 -10.12 -17.35 -9.28
CA ALA A 64 -10.18 -17.14 -7.84
C ALA A 64 -10.98 -18.28 -7.14
N PRO A 65 -10.75 -18.55 -5.84
CA PRO A 65 -11.49 -19.60 -5.12
C PRO A 65 -12.98 -19.27 -5.01
N ASN A 66 -13.31 -17.98 -4.85
CA ASN A 66 -14.68 -17.52 -4.61
C ASN A 66 -15.15 -16.56 -5.71
N SER A 67 -16.39 -16.77 -6.17
CA SER A 67 -17.05 -15.83 -7.08
C SER A 67 -17.36 -14.49 -6.39
N GLN A 68 -17.62 -13.45 -7.18
CA GLN A 68 -18.13 -12.16 -6.65
C GLN A 68 -19.41 -12.33 -5.84
N GLN A 69 -20.33 -13.17 -6.34
CA GLN A 69 -21.60 -13.45 -5.67
C GLN A 69 -21.38 -14.14 -4.31
N THR A 70 -20.44 -15.09 -4.24
CA THR A 70 -20.10 -15.80 -2.99
C THR A 70 -19.58 -14.83 -1.93
N LEU A 71 -18.68 -13.93 -2.31
CA LEU A 71 -18.15 -12.90 -1.41
C LEU A 71 -19.27 -11.99 -0.90
N GLU A 72 -20.12 -11.47 -1.80
CA GLU A 72 -21.21 -10.57 -1.43
C GLU A 72 -22.24 -11.24 -0.50
N GLN A 73 -22.63 -12.48 -0.81
CA GLN A 73 -23.53 -13.26 0.02
C GLN A 73 -22.95 -13.51 1.40
N PHE A 74 -21.65 -13.82 1.50
CA PHE A 74 -20.97 -14.00 2.77
C PHE A 74 -21.01 -12.73 3.61
N LEU A 75 -20.58 -11.59 3.06
CA LEU A 75 -20.60 -10.30 3.76
C LEU A 75 -22.01 -9.90 4.19
N TRP A 76 -23.00 -10.05 3.30
CA TRP A 76 -24.40 -9.73 3.60
C TRP A 76 -24.97 -10.63 4.71
N THR A 77 -24.66 -11.93 4.67
CA THR A 77 -25.10 -12.89 5.70
C THR A 77 -24.55 -12.52 7.06
N LEU A 78 -23.24 -12.22 7.16
CA LEU A 78 -22.63 -11.79 8.42
C LEU A 78 -23.24 -10.49 8.93
N ALA A 79 -23.40 -9.48 8.07
CA ALA A 79 -24.01 -8.20 8.44
C ALA A 79 -25.48 -8.36 8.89
N SER A 80 -26.24 -9.27 8.29
CA SER A 80 -27.66 -9.47 8.61
C SER A 80 -27.92 -10.04 10.00
N ARG A 81 -26.92 -10.70 10.60
CA ARG A 81 -27.05 -11.39 11.91
C ARG A 81 -26.20 -10.79 13.02
N ASN A 82 -25.38 -9.78 12.72
CA ASN A 82 -24.52 -9.11 13.69
C ASN A 82 -24.87 -7.62 13.77
N GLU A 83 -25.36 -7.15 14.92
CA GLU A 83 -25.69 -5.73 15.12
C GLU A 83 -24.47 -4.79 15.00
N TRP A 84 -23.26 -5.34 15.12
CA TRP A 84 -22.01 -4.60 15.08
C TRP A 84 -21.41 -4.47 13.67
N MET A 85 -22.08 -5.00 12.63
CA MET A 85 -21.57 -5.05 11.25
C MET A 85 -22.60 -4.48 10.27
N THR A 86 -22.18 -3.63 9.34
CA THR A 86 -23.01 -3.15 8.24
C THR A 86 -22.35 -3.40 6.89
N TYR A 87 -23.11 -4.00 5.97
CA TYR A 87 -22.72 -4.19 4.59
C TYR A 87 -23.00 -2.93 3.76
N HIS A 88 -22.01 -2.52 2.96
CA HIS A 88 -22.14 -1.42 2.02
C HIS A 88 -21.80 -1.90 0.61
N ASN A 89 -22.70 -1.60 -0.34
CA ASN A 89 -22.41 -1.63 -1.76
C ASN A 89 -22.35 -0.17 -2.24
N PRO A 90 -21.15 0.39 -2.46
CA PRO A 90 -21.03 1.79 -2.87
C PRO A 90 -21.62 2.02 -4.27
N VAL A 91 -21.86 3.29 -4.58
CA VAL A 91 -22.34 3.69 -5.93
C VAL A 91 -21.26 3.49 -6.99
N PHE A 92 -19.98 3.51 -6.58
CA PHE A 92 -18.88 3.25 -7.49
C PHE A 92 -18.68 1.76 -7.77
N THR A 93 -18.15 1.47 -8.96
CA THR A 93 -17.90 0.12 -9.46
C THR A 93 -16.47 -0.01 -9.97
N SER A 94 -16.07 -1.24 -10.30
CA SER A 94 -14.86 -1.48 -11.07
C SER A 94 -14.92 -0.94 -12.49
N GLU A 95 -13.81 -1.06 -13.24
CA GLU A 95 -13.71 -0.62 -14.64
C GLU A 95 -14.73 -1.31 -15.56
N GLU A 96 -15.15 -2.52 -15.20
CA GLU A 96 -16.16 -3.28 -15.92
C GLU A 96 -17.52 -3.36 -15.21
N GLY A 97 -17.76 -2.51 -14.21
CA GLY A 97 -19.06 -2.37 -13.58
C GLY A 97 -19.38 -3.41 -12.48
N ARG A 98 -18.39 -4.15 -11.98
CA ARG A 98 -18.58 -5.03 -10.82
C ARG A 98 -18.62 -4.20 -9.53
N SER A 99 -19.45 -4.62 -8.59
CA SER A 99 -19.54 -4.03 -7.25
C SER A 99 -18.23 -4.19 -6.47
N ILE A 100 -17.94 -3.20 -5.62
CA ILE A 100 -16.78 -3.19 -4.72
C ILE A 100 -17.31 -3.06 -3.28
N PRO A 101 -17.91 -4.13 -2.74
CA PRO A 101 -18.53 -4.07 -1.42
C PRO A 101 -17.48 -3.97 -0.33
N TYR A 102 -17.83 -3.28 0.75
CA TYR A 102 -17.06 -3.21 1.98
C TYR A 102 -17.99 -3.33 3.19
N VAL A 103 -17.42 -3.56 4.36
CA VAL A 103 -18.18 -3.63 5.61
C VAL A 103 -17.62 -2.68 6.65
N VAL A 104 -18.50 -2.10 7.45
CA VAL A 104 -18.16 -1.26 8.61
C VAL A 104 -18.47 -2.06 9.87
N LEU A 105 -17.50 -2.16 10.77
CA LEU A 105 -17.62 -2.84 12.05
C LEU A 105 -17.50 -1.81 13.17
N SER A 106 -18.49 -1.73 14.04
CA SER A 106 -18.50 -0.80 15.17
C SER A 106 -19.54 -1.18 16.21
N ALA A 107 -19.25 -0.91 17.49
CA ALA A 107 -20.28 -0.89 18.53
C ALA A 107 -21.17 0.38 18.48
N SER A 108 -20.82 1.37 17.66
CA SER A 108 -21.55 2.64 17.51
C SER A 108 -22.62 2.55 16.41
N LYS A 109 -23.90 2.57 16.80
CA LYS A 109 -25.03 2.54 15.86
C LYS A 109 -25.05 3.73 14.89
N SER A 110 -24.51 4.90 15.27
CA SER A 110 -24.46 6.07 14.39
C SER A 110 -23.48 5.87 13.22
N LEU A 111 -22.30 5.28 13.49
CA LEU A 111 -21.31 4.98 12.45
C LEU A 111 -21.82 3.92 11.46
N LEU A 112 -22.54 2.93 11.96
CA LEU A 112 -23.13 1.86 11.15
C LEU A 112 -24.21 2.38 10.18
N GLN A 113 -24.93 3.45 10.54
CA GLN A 113 -26.05 3.97 9.75
C GLN A 113 -25.63 5.01 8.70
N THR A 114 -24.43 5.59 8.81
CA THR A 114 -23.98 6.64 7.90
C THR A 114 -23.18 6.04 6.74
N SER A 115 -23.58 6.34 5.50
CA SER A 115 -22.75 6.13 4.31
C SER A 115 -21.49 7.01 4.29
N ALA A 116 -21.40 7.97 5.21
CA ALA A 116 -20.26 8.82 5.47
C ALA A 116 -19.63 8.41 6.82
N VAL A 117 -18.77 7.39 6.79
CA VAL A 117 -17.98 7.00 7.97
C VAL A 117 -16.98 8.13 8.23
N GLY A 118 -17.29 9.01 9.17
CA GLY A 118 -16.44 10.14 9.57
C GLY A 118 -15.90 9.98 11.00
N ASN A 119 -15.07 10.93 11.45
CA ASN A 119 -14.52 10.96 12.81
C ASN A 119 -15.59 11.32 13.85
N THR A 120 -16.46 10.37 14.20
CA THR A 120 -17.57 10.60 15.15
C THR A 120 -17.40 9.87 16.48
N THR A 121 -16.27 9.17 16.65
CA THR A 121 -15.92 8.38 17.83
C THR A 121 -14.48 8.68 18.25
N ASN A 122 -14.18 8.61 19.55
CA ASN A 122 -12.81 8.71 20.08
C ASN A 122 -12.09 7.35 20.03
N LYS A 123 -12.37 6.52 19.02
CA LYS A 123 -11.86 5.16 18.88
C LYS A 123 -10.73 5.09 17.87
N VAL A 124 -9.92 4.04 17.94
CA VAL A 124 -8.91 3.78 16.91
C VAL A 124 -9.62 3.28 15.64
N ARG A 125 -9.43 4.00 14.54
CA ARG A 125 -9.99 3.67 13.23
C ARG A 125 -9.00 2.80 12.46
N VAL A 126 -9.44 1.61 12.04
CA VAL A 126 -8.60 0.63 11.33
C VAL A 126 -9.19 0.32 9.95
N TRP A 127 -8.37 0.43 8.92
CA TRP A 127 -8.72 0.03 7.56
C TRP A 127 -7.99 -1.26 7.19
N LEU A 128 -8.76 -2.30 6.84
CA LEU A 128 -8.24 -3.57 6.35
C LEU A 128 -8.61 -3.72 4.89
N GLN A 129 -7.64 -4.07 4.05
CA GLN A 129 -7.84 -4.23 2.61
C GLN A 129 -7.18 -5.50 2.09
N GLY A 130 -7.79 -6.11 1.09
CA GLY A 130 -7.23 -7.24 0.35
C GLY A 130 -7.66 -7.21 -1.11
N GLY A 131 -7.07 -8.12 -1.89
CA GLY A 131 -7.45 -8.31 -3.29
C GLY A 131 -7.21 -7.08 -4.16
N VAL A 132 -6.20 -6.25 -3.85
CA VAL A 132 -5.71 -5.19 -4.75
C VAL A 132 -5.25 -5.81 -6.07
N HIS A 133 -4.54 -6.93 -5.99
CA HIS A 133 -4.28 -7.79 -7.12
C HIS A 133 -5.24 -8.98 -7.09
N GLY A 134 -5.91 -9.24 -8.22
CA GLY A 134 -6.95 -10.26 -8.28
C GLY A 134 -6.47 -11.72 -8.27
N ASN A 135 -5.18 -11.95 -8.48
CA ASN A 135 -4.55 -13.27 -8.43
C ASN A 135 -3.90 -13.59 -7.07
N GLU A 136 -4.23 -12.83 -6.03
CA GLU A 136 -3.68 -12.96 -4.67
C GLU A 136 -4.81 -13.28 -3.65
N PRO A 137 -5.54 -14.41 -3.84
CA PRO A 137 -6.75 -14.70 -3.08
C PRO A 137 -6.56 -14.95 -1.59
N ALA A 138 -5.37 -15.33 -1.10
CA ALA A 138 -5.20 -15.62 0.33
C ALA A 138 -5.29 -14.36 1.22
N GLY A 139 -4.94 -13.19 0.68
CA GLY A 139 -5.11 -11.91 1.38
C GLY A 139 -6.59 -11.57 1.59
N GLU A 140 -7.39 -11.70 0.53
CA GLU A 140 -8.86 -11.58 0.59
C GLU A 140 -9.45 -12.61 1.56
N GLU A 141 -9.09 -13.89 1.40
CA GLU A 141 -9.67 -14.97 2.18
C GLU A 141 -9.28 -14.87 3.67
N GLY A 142 -8.09 -14.36 3.99
CA GLY A 142 -7.65 -14.08 5.36
C GLY A 142 -8.54 -13.03 6.05
N LEU A 143 -8.94 -11.98 5.32
CA LEU A 143 -9.87 -10.97 5.83
C LEU A 143 -11.30 -11.50 5.95
N LEU A 144 -11.74 -12.35 5.03
CA LEU A 144 -13.03 -13.03 5.15
C LEU A 144 -13.04 -13.99 6.35
N ALA A 145 -11.92 -14.68 6.61
CA ALA A 145 -11.78 -15.60 7.75
C ALA A 145 -11.77 -14.84 9.07
N LEU A 146 -11.21 -13.63 9.10
CA LEU A 146 -11.27 -12.73 10.24
C LEU A 146 -12.72 -12.35 10.56
N LEU A 147 -13.49 -11.92 9.55
CA LEU A 147 -14.91 -11.59 9.73
C LEU A 147 -15.73 -12.79 10.23
N GLY A 148 -15.49 -13.98 9.66
CA GLY A 148 -16.16 -15.19 10.11
C GLY A 148 -15.73 -15.63 11.52
N LYS A 149 -14.48 -15.39 11.93
CA LYS A 149 -14.04 -15.61 13.30
C LYS A 149 -14.73 -14.65 14.26
N MET A 150 -14.83 -13.36 13.91
CA MET A 150 -15.54 -12.37 14.73
C MET A 150 -17.02 -12.76 14.94
N ASP A 151 -17.66 -13.32 13.93
CA ASP A 151 -19.02 -13.88 14.04
C ASP A 151 -19.10 -15.13 14.92
N ALA A 152 -18.13 -16.04 14.80
CA ALA A 152 -18.07 -17.26 15.60
C ALA A 152 -17.69 -16.99 17.08
N GLU A 153 -16.99 -15.89 17.35
CA GLU A 153 -16.46 -15.49 18.66
C GLU A 153 -16.94 -14.06 19.03
N PRO A 154 -18.25 -13.85 19.27
CA PRO A 154 -18.84 -12.52 19.39
C PRO A 154 -18.32 -11.73 20.61
N GLU A 155 -17.97 -12.39 21.71
CA GLU A 155 -17.40 -11.71 22.89
C GLU A 155 -16.03 -11.07 22.58
N TRP A 156 -15.17 -11.81 21.86
CA TRP A 156 -13.88 -11.28 21.41
C TRP A 156 -14.07 -10.14 20.41
N ALA A 157 -14.96 -10.32 19.43
CA ALA A 157 -15.27 -9.29 18.45
C ALA A 157 -15.78 -7.99 19.10
N LEU A 158 -16.71 -8.10 20.06
CA LEU A 158 -17.23 -6.94 20.77
C LEU A 158 -16.14 -6.28 21.63
N GLY A 159 -15.25 -7.05 22.26
CA GLY A 159 -14.10 -6.52 22.99
C GLY A 159 -13.16 -5.67 22.10
N LEU A 160 -12.92 -6.09 20.86
CA LEU A 160 -12.21 -5.25 19.88
C LEU A 160 -13.02 -3.98 19.55
N LEU A 161 -14.31 -4.12 19.26
CA LEU A 161 -15.17 -3.03 18.81
C LEU A 161 -15.54 -2.03 19.92
N GLU A 162 -15.24 -2.31 21.19
CA GLU A 162 -15.24 -1.31 22.26
C GLU A 162 -14.16 -0.24 22.04
N LYS A 163 -13.03 -0.62 21.43
CA LYS A 163 -11.85 0.22 21.23
C LYS A 163 -11.66 0.68 19.79
N LEU A 164 -12.16 -0.12 18.84
CA LEU A 164 -11.92 0.05 17.42
C LEU A 164 -13.20 0.36 16.65
N ASP A 165 -13.04 1.13 15.57
CA ASP A 165 -13.97 1.16 14.44
C ASP A 165 -13.21 0.67 13.21
N ILE A 166 -13.80 -0.24 12.45
CA ILE A 166 -13.07 -0.99 11.41
C ILE A 166 -13.80 -0.89 10.08
N ILE A 167 -13.08 -0.60 9.00
CA ILE A 167 -13.55 -0.84 7.63
C ILE A 167 -12.77 -2.02 7.07
N VAL A 168 -13.49 -2.97 6.46
CA VAL A 168 -12.89 -4.08 5.72
C VAL A 168 -13.34 -4.01 4.26
N LEU A 169 -12.38 -3.83 3.36
CA LEU A 169 -12.54 -3.92 1.90
C LEU A 169 -11.83 -5.19 1.41
N PRO A 170 -12.49 -6.35 1.39
CA PRO A 170 -11.83 -7.64 1.18
C PRO A 170 -11.35 -7.83 -0.27
N ARG A 171 -12.02 -7.20 -1.24
CA ARG A 171 -11.71 -7.32 -2.67
C ARG A 171 -11.72 -5.95 -3.34
N TYR A 172 -10.54 -5.35 -3.46
CA TYR A 172 -10.36 -4.09 -4.15
C TYR A 172 -10.54 -4.25 -5.68
N ASN A 173 -9.99 -5.29 -6.30
CA ASN A 173 -9.97 -5.49 -7.76
C ASN A 173 -10.85 -6.69 -8.20
N PRO A 174 -12.18 -6.52 -8.29
CA PRO A 174 -13.07 -7.61 -8.68
C PRO A 174 -12.90 -8.05 -10.14
N ASP A 175 -12.45 -7.16 -11.04
CA ASP A 175 -12.18 -7.50 -12.44
C ASP A 175 -10.95 -8.40 -12.54
N GLY A 176 -9.86 -8.02 -11.87
CA GLY A 176 -8.66 -8.83 -11.74
C GLY A 176 -8.98 -10.20 -11.13
N SER A 177 -9.83 -10.25 -10.10
CA SER A 177 -10.26 -11.50 -9.45
C SER A 177 -11.04 -12.39 -10.42
N ALA A 178 -11.97 -11.82 -11.19
CA ALA A 178 -12.74 -12.53 -12.21
C ALA A 178 -11.86 -13.15 -13.30
N TYR A 179 -10.74 -12.49 -13.63
CA TYR A 179 -9.77 -13.00 -14.62
C TYR A 179 -8.60 -13.76 -14.02
N PHE A 180 -8.54 -13.83 -12.68
CA PHE A 180 -7.41 -14.35 -11.89
C PHE A 180 -6.06 -13.77 -12.34
N GLN A 181 -6.01 -12.44 -12.41
CA GLN A 181 -4.83 -11.67 -12.82
C GLN A 181 -4.53 -10.55 -11.82
N ARG A 182 -3.28 -10.09 -11.85
CA ARG A 182 -2.81 -8.99 -11.02
C ARG A 182 -3.47 -7.66 -11.33
N LEU A 183 -3.66 -7.41 -12.62
CA LEU A 183 -3.96 -6.09 -13.18
C LEU A 183 -5.46 -5.79 -13.19
N LEU A 184 -5.81 -4.51 -13.28
CA LEU A 184 -7.15 -4.05 -13.63
C LEU A 184 -7.54 -4.51 -15.06
N ALA A 185 -8.79 -4.30 -15.48
CA ALA A 185 -9.25 -4.64 -16.83
C ALA A 185 -8.48 -3.87 -17.92
N THR A 186 -8.03 -2.65 -17.60
CA THR A 186 -7.13 -1.82 -18.41
C THR A 186 -5.69 -2.32 -18.49
N SER A 187 -5.34 -3.41 -17.79
CA SER A 187 -3.98 -3.96 -17.68
C SER A 187 -2.96 -3.05 -16.97
N PHE A 188 -3.44 -2.09 -16.17
CA PHE A 188 -2.59 -1.34 -15.23
C PHE A 188 -2.60 -1.99 -13.85
N ASP A 189 -1.49 -1.83 -13.12
CA ASP A 189 -1.36 -2.29 -11.74
C ASP A 189 -2.05 -1.28 -10.81
N PRO A 190 -3.15 -1.68 -10.12
CA PRO A 190 -3.86 -0.76 -9.23
C PRO A 190 -2.99 -0.28 -8.07
N ASN A 191 -2.04 -1.10 -7.61
CA ASN A 191 -1.12 -0.75 -6.53
C ASN A 191 0.02 0.17 -6.99
N ARG A 192 0.01 0.65 -8.25
CA ARG A 192 0.92 1.67 -8.81
C ARG A 192 0.20 2.93 -9.29
N ASP A 193 -1.11 3.02 -9.09
CA ASP A 193 -1.92 4.14 -9.59
C ASP A 193 -2.08 5.28 -8.56
N HIS A 194 -1.36 5.25 -7.43
CA HIS A 194 -1.57 6.20 -6.33
C HIS A 194 -0.92 7.59 -6.51
N THR A 195 -0.11 7.75 -7.56
CA THR A 195 0.39 9.06 -8.03
C THR A 195 -0.30 9.47 -9.33
N LYS A 196 -0.34 8.56 -10.32
CA LYS A 196 -0.97 8.76 -11.62
C LYS A 196 -2.47 8.99 -11.50
N MET A 197 -3.15 8.24 -10.62
CA MET A 197 -4.58 8.32 -10.36
C MET A 197 -5.39 8.32 -11.66
N ALA A 198 -5.09 7.37 -12.55
CA ALA A 198 -5.81 7.22 -13.82
C ALA A 198 -7.11 6.44 -13.67
N SER A 199 -7.18 5.53 -12.70
CA SER A 199 -8.37 4.72 -12.43
C SER A 199 -9.35 5.49 -11.54
N GLN A 200 -10.60 5.58 -12.02
CA GLN A 200 -11.70 6.18 -11.25
C GLN A 200 -11.99 5.36 -9.98
N GLN A 201 -11.91 4.03 -10.07
CA GLN A 201 -12.01 3.13 -8.92
C GLN A 201 -10.96 3.47 -7.85
N THR A 202 -9.69 3.67 -8.24
CA THR A 202 -8.63 4.07 -7.31
C THR A 202 -8.97 5.36 -6.58
N MET A 203 -9.46 6.35 -7.33
CA MET A 203 -9.86 7.65 -6.78
C MET A 203 -11.01 7.52 -5.77
N GLU A 204 -12.01 6.69 -6.06
CA GLU A 204 -13.21 6.54 -5.24
C GLU A 204 -12.96 5.74 -3.96
N VAL A 205 -12.20 4.65 -4.03
CA VAL A 205 -11.75 3.91 -2.84
C VAL A 205 -10.88 4.81 -1.96
N LYS A 206 -10.01 5.63 -2.57
CA LYS A 206 -9.19 6.59 -1.85
C LYS A 206 -10.02 7.65 -1.13
N GLN A 207 -11.08 8.16 -1.76
CA GLN A 207 -12.02 9.10 -1.12
C GLN A 207 -12.75 8.45 0.06
N LEU A 208 -13.14 7.18 -0.06
CA LEU A 208 -13.74 6.44 1.06
C LEU A 208 -12.75 6.33 2.24
N ASN A 209 -11.50 5.96 1.97
CA ASN A 209 -10.46 5.88 2.99
C ASN A 209 -10.16 7.25 3.63
N LEU A 210 -10.07 8.32 2.84
CA LEU A 210 -9.86 9.70 3.34
C LEU A 210 -10.99 10.19 4.24
N LYS A 211 -12.24 9.87 3.91
CA LYS A 211 -13.40 10.22 4.76
C LYS A 211 -13.32 9.50 6.11
N PHE A 212 -12.93 8.23 6.08
CA PHE A 212 -12.73 7.45 7.30
C PHE A 212 -11.54 7.96 8.12
N ASN A 213 -10.48 8.44 7.47
CA ASN A 213 -9.26 9.00 8.07
C ASN A 213 -8.67 8.05 9.12
N ALA A 214 -8.41 6.81 8.72
CA ALA A 214 -7.93 5.75 9.61
C ALA A 214 -6.63 6.13 10.34
N HIS A 215 -6.42 5.55 11.52
CA HIS A 215 -5.13 5.60 12.22
C HIS A 215 -4.23 4.43 11.81
N VAL A 216 -4.82 3.29 11.46
CA VAL A 216 -4.10 2.06 11.09
C VAL A 216 -4.63 1.53 9.75
N HIS A 217 -3.73 1.15 8.85
CA HIS A 217 -4.04 0.48 7.59
C HIS A 217 -3.24 -0.82 7.48
N LEU A 218 -3.91 -1.95 7.20
CA LEU A 218 -3.27 -3.18 6.73
C LEU A 218 -3.77 -3.54 5.34
N ASP A 219 -2.86 -3.74 4.40
CA ASP A 219 -3.17 -4.29 3.07
C ASP A 219 -2.58 -5.69 2.92
N CYS A 220 -3.41 -6.63 2.50
CA CYS A 220 -3.11 -8.06 2.44
C CYS A 220 -2.95 -8.52 0.99
N HIS A 221 -1.75 -8.98 0.65
CA HIS A 221 -1.27 -9.37 -0.67
C HIS A 221 -0.69 -10.80 -0.65
N GLU A 222 -0.29 -11.28 -1.83
CA GLU A 222 0.54 -12.46 -1.97
C GLU A 222 1.76 -12.19 -2.85
N TYR A 223 2.91 -12.79 -2.53
CA TYR A 223 4.12 -12.67 -3.33
C TYR A 223 4.37 -13.93 -4.17
N GLY A 224 5.27 -13.81 -5.15
CA GLY A 224 5.75 -14.88 -6.03
C GLY A 224 6.38 -16.06 -5.29
N ALA A 225 5.66 -17.18 -5.18
CA ALA A 225 6.10 -18.36 -4.45
C ALA A 225 7.41 -18.98 -4.99
N ARG A 226 7.69 -18.77 -6.28
CA ARG A 226 8.75 -19.46 -7.03
C ARG A 226 9.72 -18.54 -7.74
N ARG A 227 9.84 -17.29 -7.30
CA ARG A 227 10.86 -16.36 -7.84
C ARG A 227 12.25 -16.89 -7.50
N GLY A 228 12.90 -17.55 -8.46
CA GLY A 228 14.26 -18.06 -8.33
C GLY A 228 15.31 -16.96 -8.36
N LEU A 229 16.25 -17.00 -7.42
CA LEU A 229 17.46 -16.20 -7.38
C LEU A 229 18.65 -17.15 -7.39
N THR A 230 19.68 -16.85 -8.17
CA THR A 230 20.85 -17.71 -8.31
C THR A 230 22.03 -17.16 -7.53
N TYR A 231 22.68 -18.01 -6.73
CA TYR A 231 23.93 -17.72 -6.03
C TYR A 231 24.77 -18.99 -5.96
N GLU A 232 26.06 -18.93 -6.32
CA GLU A 232 26.99 -20.08 -6.33
C GLU A 232 26.44 -21.31 -7.08
N ASN A 233 25.86 -21.10 -8.27
CA ASN A 233 25.23 -22.13 -9.11
C ASN A 233 24.02 -22.87 -8.48
N LYS A 234 23.51 -22.39 -7.35
CA LYS A 234 22.27 -22.88 -6.74
C LYS A 234 21.13 -21.91 -6.99
N THR A 235 19.91 -22.45 -7.05
CA THR A 235 18.69 -21.65 -7.14
C THR A 235 18.00 -21.61 -5.80
N TYR A 236 17.64 -20.41 -5.36
CA TYR A 236 16.97 -20.13 -4.10
C TYR A 236 15.61 -19.51 -4.36
N ILE A 237 14.58 -19.96 -3.65
CA ILE A 237 13.22 -19.39 -3.70
C ILE A 237 12.76 -18.92 -2.31
N PRO A 238 11.87 -17.92 -2.21
CA PRO A 238 11.52 -17.37 -0.90
C PRO A 238 10.85 -18.41 0.01
N ALA A 239 11.15 -18.33 1.31
CA ALA A 239 10.79 -19.33 2.32
C ALA A 239 9.68 -18.89 3.29
N GLN A 240 9.32 -17.60 3.29
CA GLN A 240 8.48 -17.01 4.34
C GLN A 240 7.00 -17.27 4.09
N ASP A 241 6.26 -17.79 5.07
CA ASP A 241 4.80 -17.88 4.97
C ASP A 241 4.13 -16.51 4.84
N ASN A 242 4.68 -15.53 5.55
CA ASN A 242 4.23 -14.15 5.52
C ASN A 242 5.42 -13.19 5.61
N GLN A 243 5.52 -12.30 4.63
CA GLN A 243 6.39 -11.14 4.68
C GLN A 243 5.60 -9.95 5.20
N PHE A 244 5.93 -9.47 6.40
CA PHE A 244 5.20 -8.40 7.08
C PHE A 244 6.10 -7.20 7.34
N SER A 245 5.72 -6.02 6.86
CA SER A 245 6.50 -4.79 7.04
C SER A 245 5.61 -3.57 7.28
N ALA A 246 6.12 -2.61 8.06
CA ALA A 246 5.59 -1.26 8.10
C ALA A 246 6.14 -0.40 6.96
N PHE A 247 5.39 0.65 6.60
CA PHE A 247 5.78 1.64 5.59
C PHE A 247 6.96 2.52 6.05
N LYS A 248 7.81 2.95 5.10
CA LYS A 248 9.13 3.57 5.41
C LYS A 248 9.32 5.03 4.99
N ASN A 249 8.38 5.65 4.27
CA ASN A 249 8.53 7.02 3.76
C ASN A 249 8.89 8.01 4.90
N PRO A 250 10.00 8.75 4.79
CA PRO A 250 10.55 9.49 5.90
C PRO A 250 9.87 10.86 6.11
N ASN A 251 8.95 11.27 5.23
CA ASN A 251 8.05 12.43 5.46
C ASN A 251 6.87 12.10 6.40
N VAL A 252 6.86 10.90 7.00
CA VAL A 252 5.95 10.53 8.09
C VAL A 252 6.63 10.71 9.44
N HIS A 253 5.87 11.21 10.42
CA HIS A 253 6.33 11.53 11.76
C HIS A 253 7.12 10.37 12.38
N ALA A 254 8.22 10.69 13.06
CA ALA A 254 9.14 9.70 13.60
C ALA A 254 8.47 8.78 14.61
N ASP A 255 7.54 9.28 15.43
CA ASP A 255 6.83 8.49 16.44
C ASP A 255 5.90 7.44 15.80
N ILE A 256 5.24 7.77 14.69
CA ILE A 256 4.43 6.82 13.92
C ILE A 256 5.32 5.71 13.37
N ARG A 257 6.43 6.07 12.73
CA ARG A 257 7.39 5.09 12.19
C ARG A 257 7.99 4.22 13.31
N SER A 258 8.37 4.84 14.43
CA SER A 258 8.93 4.16 15.59
C SER A 258 7.93 3.18 16.21
N MET A 259 6.68 3.59 16.42
CA MET A 259 5.62 2.72 16.92
C MET A 259 5.38 1.53 15.99
N ALA A 260 5.34 1.76 14.67
CA ALA A 260 5.14 0.68 13.71
C ALA A 260 6.24 -0.41 13.84
N GLU A 261 7.51 0.00 13.93
CA GLU A 261 8.66 -0.92 14.01
C GLU A 261 8.86 -1.54 15.40
N SER A 262 8.53 -0.83 16.47
CA SER A 262 8.83 -1.27 17.83
C SER A 262 7.68 -2.01 18.51
N LEU A 263 6.43 -1.73 18.10
CA LEU A 263 5.24 -2.35 18.68
C LEU A 263 4.61 -3.37 17.72
N PHE A 264 4.27 -2.96 16.50
CA PHE A 264 3.45 -3.80 15.61
C PHE A 264 4.25 -4.92 14.92
N VAL A 265 5.35 -4.58 14.24
CA VAL A 265 6.18 -5.55 13.49
C VAL A 265 6.65 -6.73 14.35
N PRO A 266 7.26 -6.54 15.54
CA PRO A 266 7.77 -7.66 16.34
C PRO A 266 6.65 -8.55 16.90
N GLU A 267 5.50 -7.97 17.29
CA GLU A 267 4.38 -8.74 17.82
C GLU A 267 3.67 -9.57 16.74
N VAL A 268 3.51 -9.04 15.52
CA VAL A 268 3.03 -9.83 14.37
C VAL A 268 4.00 -10.98 14.06
N ALA A 269 5.30 -10.71 14.03
CA ALA A 269 6.30 -11.74 13.82
C ALA A 269 6.27 -12.83 14.92
N SER A 270 6.04 -12.42 16.17
CA SER A 270 5.86 -13.31 17.32
C SER A 270 4.61 -14.20 17.17
N ALA A 271 3.47 -13.61 16.79
CA ALA A 271 2.22 -14.34 16.58
C ALA A 271 2.31 -15.39 15.46
N LEU A 272 2.94 -15.04 14.33
CA LEU A 272 3.21 -15.96 13.23
C LEU A 272 4.10 -17.13 13.67
N ARG A 273 5.23 -16.84 14.33
CA ARG A 273 6.17 -17.87 14.80
C ARG A 273 5.54 -18.82 15.84
N LYS A 274 4.66 -18.34 16.71
CA LYS A 274 3.90 -19.17 17.67
C LYS A 274 3.01 -20.22 16.97
N LYS A 275 2.59 -19.96 15.73
CA LYS A 275 1.84 -20.90 14.87
C LYS A 275 2.73 -21.71 13.93
N ASN A 276 4.05 -21.70 14.14
CA ASN A 276 5.04 -22.33 13.25
C ASN A 276 4.98 -21.79 11.82
N LEU A 277 4.65 -20.51 11.64
CA LEU A 277 4.70 -19.80 10.36
C LEU A 277 6.01 -18.99 10.27
N THR A 278 6.75 -19.16 9.18
CA THR A 278 8.00 -18.43 8.92
C THR A 278 7.71 -17.00 8.49
N THR A 279 8.52 -16.04 8.94
CA THR A 279 8.29 -14.63 8.66
C THR A 279 9.54 -13.78 8.80
N ASN A 280 9.68 -12.83 7.88
CA ASN A 280 10.67 -11.76 7.85
C ASN A 280 9.98 -10.48 7.32
N GLY A 281 10.70 -9.36 7.32
CA GLY A 281 10.26 -8.16 6.62
C GLY A 281 10.08 -8.42 5.12
N TYR A 282 9.13 -7.73 4.50
CA TYR A 282 8.99 -7.73 3.05
C TYR A 282 10.23 -7.17 2.37
N VAL A 283 10.64 -7.83 1.29
CA VAL A 283 11.80 -7.44 0.50
C VAL A 283 11.50 -7.44 -0.98
N VAL A 284 12.03 -6.45 -1.66
CA VAL A 284 12.08 -6.42 -3.12
C VAL A 284 13.40 -7.04 -3.56
N ALA A 285 13.32 -8.23 -4.16
CA ALA A 285 14.50 -8.96 -4.61
C ALA A 285 14.89 -8.59 -6.05
N SER A 286 16.17 -8.34 -6.27
CA SER A 286 16.79 -8.20 -7.59
C SER A 286 18.12 -8.95 -7.63
N GLN A 287 18.61 -9.24 -8.83
CA GLN A 287 19.88 -9.93 -9.02
C GLN A 287 20.74 -9.15 -9.99
N GLU A 288 21.99 -8.91 -9.59
CA GLU A 288 23.01 -8.24 -10.38
C GLU A 288 24.25 -9.13 -10.34
N ASN A 289 24.60 -9.75 -11.47
CA ASN A 289 25.61 -10.81 -11.54
C ASN A 289 25.29 -11.97 -10.56
N ASP A 290 26.27 -12.38 -9.74
CA ASP A 290 26.13 -13.40 -8.69
C ASP A 290 25.77 -12.79 -7.33
N THR A 291 25.31 -11.53 -7.28
CA THR A 291 24.90 -10.87 -6.04
C THR A 291 23.38 -10.73 -5.99
N ILE A 292 22.80 -11.35 -4.96
CA ILE A 292 21.39 -11.16 -4.63
C ILE A 292 21.26 -9.84 -3.84
N LYS A 293 20.42 -8.94 -4.34
CA LYS A 293 20.12 -7.66 -3.69
C LYS A 293 18.70 -7.68 -3.17
N LEU A 294 18.53 -7.48 -1.88
CA LEU A 294 17.22 -7.37 -1.23
C LEU A 294 17.06 -5.95 -0.72
N GLN A 295 16.03 -5.25 -1.17
CA GLN A 295 15.69 -3.94 -0.61
C GLN A 295 14.55 -4.11 0.38
N ASP A 296 14.71 -3.59 1.60
CA ASP A 296 13.63 -3.45 2.59
C ASP A 296 12.44 -2.71 1.96
N PHE A 297 11.29 -2.78 2.62
CA PHE A 297 10.08 -2.16 2.09
C PHE A 297 10.31 -0.70 1.71
N VAL A 298 9.83 -0.33 0.54
CA VAL A 298 10.22 0.89 -0.16
C VAL A 298 9.47 2.11 0.37
N THR A 299 9.94 3.30 0.01
CA THR A 299 9.37 4.60 0.40
C THR A 299 8.33 5.12 -0.60
N ASP A 300 7.95 4.29 -1.58
CA ASP A 300 7.13 4.65 -2.74
C ASP A 300 5.63 4.83 -2.42
N THR A 301 4.86 5.28 -3.41
CA THR A 301 3.42 5.52 -3.27
C THR A 301 2.57 4.31 -3.69
N ARG A 302 1.93 3.63 -2.71
CA ARG A 302 1.08 2.42 -2.87
C ARG A 302 -0.32 2.57 -2.25
N GLY A 303 -1.14 1.51 -2.25
CA GLY A 303 -2.49 1.43 -1.67
C GLY A 303 -2.68 2.19 -0.36
N GLU A 304 -1.71 2.02 0.52
CA GLU A 304 -1.72 2.41 1.92
C GLU A 304 -1.25 3.85 2.14
N VAL A 305 -0.68 4.47 1.10
CA VAL A 305 -0.11 5.82 1.13
C VAL A 305 -1.11 6.88 1.59
N THR A 306 -2.41 6.62 1.39
CA THR A 306 -3.50 7.52 1.84
C THR A 306 -3.46 7.73 3.34
N VAL A 307 -3.32 6.64 4.10
CA VAL A 307 -3.24 6.67 5.56
C VAL A 307 -1.83 7.07 5.97
N PHE A 308 -0.80 6.46 5.38
CA PHE A 308 0.58 6.67 5.80
C PHE A 308 1.05 8.12 5.63
N LEU A 309 0.95 8.70 4.43
CA LEU A 309 1.28 10.11 4.19
C LEU A 309 0.21 11.08 4.72
N GLY A 310 -0.88 10.57 5.28
CA GLY A 310 -1.80 11.31 6.15
C GLY A 310 -1.39 11.25 7.62
N GLN A 311 -0.15 10.85 7.92
CA GLN A 311 0.38 10.64 9.27
C GLN A 311 -0.45 9.59 10.01
N GLY A 312 -0.42 8.35 9.52
CA GLY A 312 -1.02 7.18 10.17
C GLY A 312 -0.13 5.95 10.03
N LEU A 313 -0.44 4.89 10.77
CA LEU A 313 0.26 3.60 10.70
C LEU A 313 -0.20 2.83 9.47
N ALA A 314 0.73 2.26 8.70
CA ALA A 314 0.43 1.44 7.54
C ALA A 314 1.35 0.23 7.47
N PHE A 315 0.76 -0.91 7.11
CA PHE A 315 1.41 -2.21 7.08
C PHE A 315 1.04 -2.97 5.81
N LEU A 316 2.01 -3.74 5.33
CA LEU A 316 1.84 -4.70 4.26
C LEU A 316 1.99 -6.11 4.82
N SER A 317 1.09 -7.01 4.43
CA SER A 317 1.22 -8.44 4.67
C SER A 317 1.20 -9.19 3.35
N GLU A 318 2.26 -9.94 3.06
CA GLU A 318 2.48 -10.61 1.78
C GLU A 318 2.67 -12.10 2.02
N THR A 319 1.65 -12.91 1.73
CA THR A 319 1.73 -14.37 1.91
C THR A 319 2.25 -15.08 0.66
N ARG A 320 2.87 -16.24 0.81
CA ARG A 320 3.56 -16.93 -0.31
C ARG A 320 2.59 -17.64 -1.25
N GLY A 321 2.10 -17.04 -2.34
CA GLY A 321 1.03 -17.72 -3.10
C GLY A 321 0.82 -17.44 -4.58
N ILE A 322 1.47 -16.44 -5.16
CA ILE A 322 1.37 -16.23 -6.61
C ILE A 322 2.00 -17.43 -7.34
N GLY A 323 1.26 -17.99 -8.30
CA GLY A 323 1.70 -19.06 -9.20
C GLY A 323 1.46 -20.48 -8.70
N ILE A 324 0.90 -20.66 -7.50
CA ILE A 324 0.70 -22.00 -6.91
C ILE A 324 -0.76 -22.39 -6.66
N GLY A 325 -1.74 -21.65 -7.22
CA GLY A 325 -3.15 -22.05 -7.22
C GLY A 325 -3.70 -22.33 -5.82
N ASP A 326 -4.24 -23.53 -5.60
CA ASP A 326 -4.78 -23.99 -4.32
C ASP A 326 -3.75 -24.56 -3.33
N ARG A 327 -2.47 -24.65 -3.74
CA ARG A 327 -1.43 -25.26 -2.89
C ARG A 327 -1.25 -24.46 -1.62
N ASN A 328 -1.20 -25.17 -0.49
CA ASN A 328 -0.96 -24.63 0.85
C ASN A 328 -1.95 -23.49 1.19
N PHE A 329 -3.13 -23.45 0.57
CA PHE A 329 -4.05 -22.32 0.69
C PHE A 329 -4.55 -22.12 2.12
N GLN A 330 -4.74 -23.22 2.87
CA GLN A 330 -5.05 -23.16 4.31
C GLN A 330 -3.93 -22.44 5.08
N ARG A 331 -2.68 -22.81 4.85
CA ARG A 331 -1.52 -22.20 5.53
C ARG A 331 -1.34 -20.73 5.18
N ARG A 332 -1.47 -20.37 3.89
CA ARG A 332 -1.37 -18.97 3.42
C ARG A 332 -2.48 -18.10 4.00
N THR A 333 -3.73 -18.58 3.94
CA THR A 333 -4.88 -17.89 4.54
C THR A 333 -4.69 -17.74 6.05
N THR A 334 -4.21 -18.79 6.73
CA THR A 334 -3.90 -18.74 8.17
C THR A 334 -2.83 -17.70 8.49
N ALA A 335 -1.81 -17.56 7.66
CA ALA A 335 -0.77 -16.57 7.85
C ALA A 335 -1.29 -15.13 7.67
N GLY A 336 -2.11 -14.88 6.65
CA GLY A 336 -2.78 -13.60 6.43
C GLY A 336 -3.76 -13.25 7.57
N LEU A 337 -4.60 -14.21 7.97
CA LEU A 337 -5.50 -14.08 9.12
C LEU A 337 -4.73 -13.74 10.41
N THR A 338 -3.63 -14.45 10.68
CA THR A 338 -2.82 -14.22 11.88
C THR A 338 -2.25 -12.80 11.92
N ALA A 339 -1.77 -12.28 10.78
CA ALA A 339 -1.29 -10.90 10.70
C ALA A 339 -2.44 -9.90 10.96
N ALA A 340 -3.59 -10.06 10.30
CA ALA A 340 -4.72 -9.15 10.45
C ALA A 340 -5.31 -9.16 11.87
N GLU A 341 -5.51 -10.35 12.45
CA GLU A 341 -5.97 -10.55 13.82
C GLU A 341 -5.02 -9.87 14.82
N THR A 342 -3.72 -10.08 14.64
CA THR A 342 -2.70 -9.54 15.55
C THR A 342 -2.64 -8.01 15.47
N VAL A 343 -2.72 -7.42 14.27
CA VAL A 343 -2.79 -5.96 14.10
C VAL A 343 -4.01 -5.38 14.83
N LEU A 344 -5.18 -6.01 14.71
CA LEU A 344 -6.37 -5.56 15.45
C LEU A 344 -6.20 -5.70 16.96
N GLN A 345 -5.66 -6.82 17.43
CA GLN A 345 -5.47 -7.04 18.87
C GLN A 345 -4.49 -6.03 19.46
N ILE A 346 -3.35 -5.78 18.81
CA ILE A 346 -2.38 -4.76 19.25
C ILE A 346 -3.02 -3.38 19.28
N ALA A 347 -3.77 -3.01 18.24
CA ALA A 347 -4.46 -1.73 18.17
C ALA A 347 -5.51 -1.57 19.28
N ALA A 348 -6.25 -2.63 19.62
CA ALA A 348 -7.25 -2.60 20.68
C ALA A 348 -6.61 -2.54 22.08
N ASP A 349 -5.61 -3.39 22.33
CA ASP A 349 -4.89 -3.47 23.61
C ASP A 349 -4.15 -2.16 23.93
N ASN A 350 -3.71 -1.45 22.90
CA ASN A 350 -2.97 -0.19 23.00
C ASN A 350 -3.78 1.01 22.47
N ALA A 351 -5.11 0.95 22.50
CA ALA A 351 -5.96 1.92 21.79
C ALA A 351 -5.69 3.39 22.15
N ALA A 352 -5.51 3.70 23.44
CA ALA A 352 -5.17 5.05 23.88
C ALA A 352 -3.80 5.50 23.32
N LEU A 353 -2.77 4.65 23.48
CA LEU A 353 -1.43 4.93 23.00
C LEU A 353 -1.39 5.14 21.47
N VAL A 354 -2.08 4.29 20.70
CA VAL A 354 -2.16 4.39 19.24
C VAL A 354 -2.87 5.68 18.83
N TYR A 355 -4.03 5.97 19.44
CA TYR A 355 -4.81 7.16 19.15
C TYR A 355 -4.01 8.44 19.45
N GLU A 356 -3.47 8.54 20.67
CA GLU A 356 -2.70 9.69 21.13
C GLU A 356 -1.46 9.90 20.27
N THR A 357 -0.67 8.85 20.01
CA THR A 357 0.54 8.97 19.18
C THR A 357 0.22 9.47 17.77
N VAL A 358 -0.84 8.95 17.15
CA VAL A 358 -1.21 9.35 15.79
C VAL A 358 -1.76 10.78 15.77
N GLU A 359 -2.64 11.15 16.69
CA GLU A 359 -3.25 12.49 16.71
C GLU A 359 -2.25 13.58 17.16
N GLU A 360 -1.36 13.29 18.11
CA GLU A 360 -0.26 14.20 18.49
C GLU A 360 0.74 14.36 17.35
N ALA A 361 1.12 13.27 16.68
CA ALA A 361 1.98 13.33 15.50
C ALA A 361 1.34 14.13 14.35
N ARG A 362 0.02 14.00 14.13
CA ARG A 362 -0.72 14.82 13.16
C ARG A 362 -0.66 16.30 13.53
N LYS A 363 -0.89 16.62 14.80
CA LYS A 363 -0.84 18.00 15.29
C LYS A 363 0.56 18.59 15.14
N ASP A 364 1.60 17.90 15.62
CA ASP A 364 2.99 18.35 15.46
C ASP A 364 3.35 18.49 13.98
N PHE A 365 3.01 17.51 13.14
CA PHE A 365 3.27 17.57 11.70
C PHE A 365 2.60 18.76 11.01
N ILE A 366 1.40 19.16 11.46
CA ILE A 366 0.71 20.35 10.96
C ILE A 366 1.44 21.62 11.39
N GLU A 367 1.97 21.68 12.61
CA GLU A 367 2.52 22.90 13.22
C GLU A 367 4.02 23.10 12.97
N ASN A 368 4.81 22.02 12.82
CA ASN A 368 6.27 22.06 12.74
C ASN A 368 6.80 22.59 11.39
N ASP A 369 8.09 22.92 11.35
CA ASP A 369 8.82 23.40 10.17
C ASP A 369 10.02 22.50 9.81
N HIS A 370 9.94 21.21 10.16
CA HIS A 370 10.99 20.26 9.85
C HIS A 370 11.25 20.18 8.34
N GLU A 371 12.52 19.94 7.96
CA GLU A 371 12.89 19.75 6.56
C GLU A 371 12.08 18.61 5.93
N ILE A 372 11.73 18.81 4.65
CA ILE A 372 11.09 17.78 3.83
C ILE A 372 12.17 16.93 3.16
N ILE A 373 11.87 15.67 2.94
CA ILE A 373 12.75 14.73 2.25
C ILE A 373 12.22 14.54 0.84
N VAL A 374 13.02 14.98 -0.14
CA VAL A 374 12.68 14.93 -1.57
C VAL A 374 13.16 13.64 -2.20
N ARG A 375 14.36 13.19 -1.84
CA ARG A 375 14.93 11.90 -2.24
C ARG A 375 15.55 11.21 -1.06
N ASP A 376 15.33 9.91 -1.00
CA ASP A 376 15.96 8.99 -0.07
C ASP A 376 16.60 7.81 -0.82
N GLN A 377 17.39 7.03 -0.10
CA GLN A 377 18.02 5.82 -0.60
C GLN A 377 18.22 4.79 0.51
N PRO A 378 18.19 3.49 0.20
CA PRO A 378 18.49 2.45 1.17
C PRO A 378 19.94 2.53 1.67
N ARG A 379 20.15 2.14 2.92
CA ARG A 379 21.47 1.91 3.50
C ARG A 379 21.91 0.47 3.21
N TRP A 380 22.75 0.29 2.21
CA TRP A 380 23.23 -1.02 1.77
C TRP A 380 24.22 -1.63 2.76
N MET A 381 24.03 -2.91 3.10
CA MET A 381 24.88 -3.68 3.99
C MET A 381 24.90 -5.16 3.60
N GLU A 382 26.01 -5.85 3.85
CA GLU A 382 26.09 -7.31 3.69
C GLU A 382 25.39 -8.01 4.86
N THR A 383 24.58 -9.01 4.55
CA THR A 383 23.90 -9.84 5.55
C THR A 383 23.53 -11.20 4.92
N THR A 384 22.80 -12.03 5.66
CA THR A 384 22.19 -13.25 5.13
C THR A 384 20.67 -13.16 5.16
N TRP A 385 20.01 -13.94 4.30
CA TRP A 385 18.56 -14.04 4.28
C TRP A 385 18.11 -15.49 4.12
N PRO A 386 17.07 -15.93 4.87
CA PRO A 386 16.56 -17.28 4.74
C PRO A 386 15.81 -17.47 3.43
N TYR A 387 16.27 -18.43 2.63
CA TYR A 387 15.65 -18.90 1.40
C TYR A 387 15.57 -20.42 1.39
N LEU A 388 14.67 -21.00 0.59
CA LEU A 388 14.67 -22.42 0.28
C LEU A 388 15.65 -22.70 -0.86
N ASP A 389 16.55 -23.65 -0.67
CA ASP A 389 17.32 -24.25 -1.77
C ASP A 389 16.35 -25.07 -2.64
N ALA A 390 16.22 -24.71 -3.91
CA ALA A 390 15.20 -25.26 -4.80
C ALA A 390 15.41 -26.76 -5.11
N GLU A 391 16.63 -27.27 -4.98
CA GLU A 391 16.95 -28.68 -5.22
C GLU A 391 16.61 -29.53 -3.98
N THR A 392 17.04 -29.07 -2.80
CA THR A 392 16.94 -29.87 -1.56
C THR A 392 15.69 -29.60 -0.74
N GLY A 393 15.08 -28.43 -0.89
CA GLY A 393 13.99 -27.96 -0.03
C GLY A 393 14.43 -27.48 1.35
N ASN A 394 15.73 -27.39 1.63
CA ASN A 394 16.22 -26.91 2.93
C ASN A 394 16.22 -25.39 3.00
N ILE A 395 15.83 -24.83 4.14
CA ILE A 395 16.03 -23.41 4.44
C ILE A 395 17.52 -23.16 4.67
N THR A 396 18.08 -22.20 3.94
CA THR A 396 19.49 -21.82 3.96
C THR A 396 19.61 -20.30 4.13
N GLU A 397 20.56 -19.87 4.94
CA GLU A 397 20.97 -18.46 5.06
C GLU A 397 21.85 -18.09 3.86
N VAL A 398 21.29 -17.33 2.92
CA VAL A 398 21.97 -16.96 1.67
C VAL A 398 22.59 -15.58 1.81
N PRO A 399 23.86 -15.37 1.42
CA PRO A 399 24.47 -14.04 1.38
C PRO A 399 23.71 -13.08 0.47
N VAL A 400 23.40 -11.90 0.98
CA VAL A 400 22.70 -10.84 0.23
C VAL A 400 23.30 -9.48 0.52
N LEU A 401 23.17 -8.57 -0.44
CA LEU A 401 23.33 -7.15 -0.22
C LEU A 401 21.95 -6.57 0.15
N PHE A 402 21.75 -6.24 1.43
CA PHE A 402 20.49 -5.76 1.97
C PHE A 402 20.44 -4.23 2.03
N GLY A 403 19.43 -3.63 1.40
CA GLY A 403 19.18 -2.21 1.40
C GLY A 403 18.19 -1.83 2.50
N ASN A 404 18.68 -1.38 3.65
CA ASN A 404 17.88 -1.06 4.82
C ASN A 404 17.18 0.31 4.70
N ASN A 405 15.84 0.33 4.79
CA ASN A 405 15.00 1.53 4.76
C ASN A 405 14.43 1.89 6.14
N THR A 406 14.99 1.37 7.23
CA THR A 406 14.47 1.56 8.58
C THR A 406 15.50 2.26 9.50
N PRO A 407 15.59 3.61 9.47
CA PRO A 407 15.09 4.51 8.43
C PRO A 407 15.98 4.51 7.17
N PRO A 408 15.50 5.04 6.03
CA PRO A 408 16.33 5.21 4.84
C PRO A 408 17.33 6.37 5.04
N ALA A 409 18.36 6.44 4.21
CA ALA A 409 19.26 7.59 4.18
C ALA A 409 18.67 8.73 3.33
N SER A 410 18.59 9.93 3.88
CA SER A 410 18.17 11.12 3.13
C SER A 410 19.26 11.52 2.12
N ASN A 411 18.90 11.65 0.85
CA ASN A 411 19.82 12.03 -0.23
C ASN A 411 19.62 13.50 -0.65
N LEU A 412 18.38 13.99 -0.60
CA LEU A 412 18.04 15.39 -0.87
C LEU A 412 16.96 15.85 0.10
N THR A 413 17.28 16.86 0.92
CA THR A 413 16.31 17.54 1.79
C THR A 413 16.14 18.99 1.36
N ARG A 414 15.02 19.60 1.77
CA ARG A 414 14.74 21.03 1.60
C ARG A 414 14.02 21.55 2.82
N ALA A 415 14.14 22.85 3.09
CA ALA A 415 13.25 23.53 4.03
C ALA A 415 11.79 23.30 3.65
N ARG A 416 10.89 23.17 4.62
CA ARG A 416 9.46 23.12 4.36
C ARG A 416 8.99 24.48 3.82
N PRO A 417 8.38 24.56 2.62
CA PRO A 417 7.84 25.83 2.13
C PRO A 417 6.55 26.16 2.91
N GLU A 418 6.19 27.44 2.96
CA GLU A 418 4.89 27.88 3.51
C GLU A 418 3.75 27.26 2.69
N ALA A 419 3.89 27.31 1.37
CA ALA A 419 2.93 26.79 0.42
C ALA A 419 3.60 26.46 -0.92
N TYR A 420 2.88 25.70 -1.75
CA TYR A 420 3.12 25.66 -3.19
C TYR A 420 2.07 26.51 -3.91
N ILE A 421 2.47 27.21 -4.97
CA ILE A 421 1.58 28.00 -5.81
C ILE A 421 1.76 27.62 -7.28
N PHE A 422 0.66 27.50 -8.03
CA PHE A 422 0.70 27.21 -9.46
C PHE A 422 -0.56 27.69 -10.19
N SER A 423 -0.43 27.89 -11.50
CA SER A 423 -1.51 28.41 -12.35
C SER A 423 -2.76 27.52 -12.35
N ARG A 424 -3.94 28.14 -12.44
CA ARG A 424 -5.24 27.46 -12.62
C ARG A 424 -5.28 26.54 -13.83
N ALA A 425 -4.43 26.80 -14.84
CA ALA A 425 -4.28 25.97 -16.02
C ALA A 425 -3.92 24.50 -15.68
N TRP A 426 -3.28 24.26 -14.54
CA TRP A 426 -2.94 22.93 -14.05
C TRP A 426 -4.03 22.33 -13.14
N ALA A 427 -5.31 22.52 -13.50
CA ALA A 427 -6.45 21.98 -12.75
C ALA A 427 -6.39 20.45 -12.55
N ASN A 428 -5.75 19.74 -13.47
CA ASN A 428 -5.58 18.29 -13.39
C ASN A 428 -4.59 17.86 -12.29
N ALA A 429 -3.59 18.69 -11.99
CA ALA A 429 -2.68 18.48 -10.85
C ALA A 429 -3.42 18.77 -9.53
N ALA A 430 -4.18 19.87 -9.47
CA ALA A 430 -5.02 20.20 -8.32
C ALA A 430 -6.07 19.11 -8.01
N LEU A 431 -6.71 18.54 -9.03
CA LEU A 431 -7.66 17.43 -8.88
C LEU A 431 -7.02 16.21 -8.19
N ARG A 432 -5.81 15.82 -8.62
CA ARG A 432 -5.08 14.68 -8.05
C ARG A 432 -4.58 14.95 -6.63
N LEU A 433 -4.13 16.17 -6.34
CA LEU A 433 -3.79 16.58 -4.97
C LEU A 433 -5.00 16.48 -4.05
N ARG A 434 -6.17 16.99 -4.48
CA ARG A 434 -7.42 16.90 -3.70
C ARG A 434 -7.83 15.44 -3.48
N ALA A 435 -7.72 14.58 -4.48
CA ALA A 435 -7.96 13.15 -4.31
C ALA A 435 -6.88 12.45 -3.47
N ALA A 436 -5.68 13.02 -3.37
CA ALA A 436 -4.66 12.58 -2.43
C ALA A 436 -4.99 12.95 -0.97
N GLY A 437 -5.98 13.80 -0.72
CA GLY A 437 -6.36 14.34 0.59
C GLY A 437 -5.80 15.74 0.86
N VAL A 438 -5.03 16.30 -0.08
CA VAL A 438 -4.43 17.62 0.08
C VAL A 438 -5.51 18.69 -0.10
N VAL A 439 -5.59 19.59 0.87
CA VAL A 439 -6.36 20.83 0.76
C VAL A 439 -5.65 21.73 -0.26
N VAL A 440 -6.36 22.05 -1.34
CA VAL A 440 -5.89 22.92 -2.43
C VAL A 440 -6.87 24.07 -2.59
N ASP A 441 -6.48 25.24 -2.12
CA ASP A 441 -7.25 26.47 -2.18
C ASP A 441 -7.09 27.16 -3.54
N GLU A 442 -8.03 28.04 -3.88
CA GLU A 442 -7.95 28.93 -5.04
C GLU A 442 -7.80 30.37 -4.53
N LEU A 443 -6.85 31.12 -5.08
CA LEU A 443 -6.64 32.51 -4.69
C LEU A 443 -7.87 33.36 -4.99
N ALA A 444 -8.39 34.07 -3.98
CA ALA A 444 -9.53 34.97 -4.16
C ALA A 444 -9.16 36.27 -4.92
N VAL A 445 -7.89 36.68 -4.84
CA VAL A 445 -7.32 37.88 -5.47
C VAL A 445 -5.95 37.57 -6.06
N ASP A 446 -5.44 38.45 -6.91
CA ASP A 446 -4.07 38.34 -7.42
C ASP A 446 -3.05 38.27 -6.27
N PHE A 447 -2.08 37.38 -6.39
CA PHE A 447 -0.89 37.33 -5.55
C PHE A 447 0.30 37.92 -6.30
N GLU A 448 1.10 38.73 -5.62
CA GLU A 448 2.40 39.20 -6.09
C GLU A 448 3.40 39.10 -4.93
N GLY A 449 4.51 38.40 -5.13
CA GLY A 449 5.48 38.17 -4.07
C GLY A 449 6.70 37.38 -4.50
N GLU A 450 7.66 37.25 -3.59
CA GLU A 450 8.82 36.38 -3.77
C GLU A 450 8.40 34.91 -3.74
N VAL A 451 8.93 34.14 -4.69
CA VAL A 451 8.78 32.68 -4.78
C VAL A 451 10.15 32.05 -5.04
N GLU A 452 10.29 30.77 -4.70
CA GLU A 452 11.39 29.93 -5.17
C GLU A 452 10.91 29.15 -6.40
N ALA A 453 11.61 29.34 -7.53
CA ALA A 453 11.37 28.67 -8.80
C ALA A 453 12.43 27.59 -9.03
N TYR A 454 12.00 26.43 -9.51
CA TYR A 454 12.91 25.36 -9.90
C TYR A 454 13.33 25.54 -11.36
N ASN A 455 14.64 25.65 -11.59
CA ASN A 455 15.24 25.57 -12.91
C ASN A 455 15.65 24.13 -13.16
N ILE A 456 15.13 23.51 -14.22
CA ILE A 456 15.43 22.11 -14.56
C ILE A 456 16.80 22.03 -15.21
N THR A 457 17.81 21.57 -14.48
CA THR A 457 19.20 21.48 -15.00
C THR A 457 19.43 20.23 -15.84
N SER A 458 18.64 19.19 -15.60
CA SER A 458 18.63 17.98 -16.44
C SER A 458 17.25 17.32 -16.40
N ALA A 459 16.86 16.70 -17.51
CA ALA A 459 15.66 15.89 -17.62
C ALA A 459 15.99 14.67 -18.50
N MET A 460 15.80 13.48 -17.95
CA MET A 460 16.08 12.20 -18.61
C MET A 460 14.80 11.37 -18.63
N LEU A 461 14.34 11.03 -19.84
CA LEU A 461 13.19 10.15 -20.04
C LEU A 461 13.65 8.69 -19.99
N ALA A 462 12.87 7.83 -19.33
CA ALA A 462 13.09 6.39 -19.33
C ALA A 462 12.89 5.78 -20.73
N GLU A 463 13.71 4.79 -21.07
CA GLU A 463 13.63 4.09 -22.38
C GLU A 463 12.39 3.19 -22.49
N THR A 464 11.82 2.81 -21.36
CA THR A 464 10.63 1.96 -21.28
C THR A 464 9.50 2.65 -20.52
N LYS A 465 8.27 2.23 -20.81
CA LYS A 465 7.09 2.72 -20.11
C LYS A 465 6.91 1.95 -18.80
N TYR A 466 6.64 2.70 -17.74
CA TYR A 466 6.14 2.22 -16.47
C TYR A 466 4.66 2.62 -16.37
N GLU A 467 3.76 1.65 -16.22
CA GLU A 467 2.32 1.92 -16.09
C GLU A 467 1.76 2.86 -17.17
N GLY A 468 2.24 2.66 -18.41
CA GLY A 468 1.82 3.41 -19.60
C GLY A 468 2.58 4.72 -19.85
N ILE A 469 3.48 5.12 -18.95
CA ILE A 469 4.18 6.41 -18.99
C ILE A 469 5.70 6.17 -19.02
N ALA A 470 6.41 6.84 -19.92
CA ALA A 470 7.87 6.90 -19.84
C ALA A 470 8.22 7.91 -18.73
N LEU A 471 8.80 7.43 -17.63
CA LEU A 471 9.06 8.28 -16.46
C LEU A 471 10.17 9.29 -16.73
N THR A 472 10.08 10.47 -16.11
CA THR A 472 11.08 11.53 -16.23
C THR A 472 11.87 11.69 -14.93
N THR A 473 13.20 11.52 -15.00
CA THR A 473 14.11 11.84 -13.88
C THR A 473 14.73 13.19 -14.13
N VAL A 474 14.60 14.12 -13.18
CA VAL A 474 15.13 15.49 -13.30
C VAL A 474 16.12 15.82 -12.19
N ASN A 475 16.95 16.84 -12.41
CA ASN A 475 17.61 17.57 -11.33
C ASN A 475 17.26 19.05 -11.46
N THR A 476 17.24 19.77 -10.34
CA THR A 476 16.88 21.19 -10.35
C THR A 476 17.83 22.04 -9.52
N GLU A 477 17.84 23.33 -9.84
CA GLU A 477 18.40 24.39 -8.99
C GLU A 477 17.29 25.38 -8.63
N LEU A 478 17.27 25.83 -7.38
CA LEU A 478 16.31 26.82 -6.91
C LEU A 478 16.83 28.24 -7.17
N SER A 479 15.95 29.12 -7.61
CA SER A 479 16.20 30.56 -7.72
C SER A 479 15.05 31.36 -7.13
N LYS A 480 15.36 32.49 -6.51
CA LYS A 480 14.36 33.40 -5.96
C LYS A 480 13.99 34.45 -6.99
N LYS A 481 12.69 34.69 -7.17
CA LYS A 481 12.18 35.73 -8.08
C LYS A 481 10.83 36.24 -7.59
N THR A 482 10.48 37.46 -7.97
CA THR A 482 9.13 37.98 -7.79
C THR A 482 8.24 37.50 -8.92
N MET A 483 7.08 36.95 -8.56
CA MET A 483 6.09 36.43 -9.51
C MET A 483 4.71 36.99 -9.18
N LYS A 484 3.89 37.13 -10.23
CA LYS A 484 2.48 37.49 -10.10
C LYS A 484 1.61 36.32 -10.55
N PHE A 485 0.64 35.94 -9.72
CA PHE A 485 -0.37 34.92 -10.02
C PHE A 485 -1.74 35.57 -9.96
N PRO A 486 -2.60 35.37 -10.98
CA PRO A 486 -3.94 35.94 -10.95
C PRO A 486 -4.84 35.21 -9.93
N ALA A 487 -5.93 35.87 -9.55
CA ALA A 487 -7.04 35.21 -8.85
C ALA A 487 -7.44 33.89 -9.55
N GLY A 488 -7.72 32.86 -8.76
CA GLY A 488 -8.03 31.50 -9.20
C GLY A 488 -6.81 30.59 -9.38
N ALA A 489 -5.57 31.09 -9.23
CA ALA A 489 -4.40 30.22 -9.10
C ALA A 489 -4.52 29.33 -7.85
N TYR A 490 -3.89 28.16 -7.87
CA TYR A 490 -3.97 27.21 -6.77
C TYR A 490 -2.92 27.51 -5.71
N TRP A 491 -3.35 27.47 -4.45
CA TRP A 491 -2.52 27.61 -3.26
C TRP A 491 -2.60 26.33 -2.42
N VAL A 492 -1.45 25.73 -2.14
CA VAL A 492 -1.33 24.49 -1.37
C VAL A 492 -0.52 24.78 -0.12
N GLY A 493 -1.18 25.22 0.95
CA GLY A 493 -0.52 25.45 2.23
C GLY A 493 0.08 24.16 2.78
N THR A 494 1.28 24.21 3.36
CA THR A 494 1.91 22.98 3.86
C THR A 494 1.54 22.67 5.30
N LYS A 495 0.90 23.57 6.05
CA LYS A 495 0.43 23.36 7.42
C LYS A 495 -0.90 22.58 7.45
N GLN A 496 -0.87 21.32 7.02
CA GLN A 496 -2.04 20.43 6.94
C GLN A 496 -1.65 18.95 7.09
N GLN A 497 -2.61 18.11 7.51
CA GLN A 497 -2.38 16.68 7.79
C GLN A 497 -1.75 15.93 6.60
N HIS A 498 -2.24 16.20 5.38
CA HIS A 498 -1.82 15.50 4.16
C HIS A 498 -0.67 16.19 3.42
N ALA A 499 0.07 17.11 4.05
CA ALA A 499 1.14 17.87 3.37
C ALA A 499 2.26 16.98 2.81
N ALA A 500 2.54 15.82 3.41
CA ALA A 500 3.50 14.86 2.87
C ALA A 500 3.12 14.38 1.46
N GLN A 501 1.82 14.29 1.13
CA GLN A 501 1.37 13.98 -0.22
C GLN A 501 1.75 15.09 -1.22
N ALA A 502 1.76 16.36 -0.79
CA ALA A 502 2.18 17.49 -1.60
C ALA A 502 3.70 17.50 -1.80
N PHE A 503 4.49 17.21 -0.76
CA PHE A 503 5.95 17.12 -0.87
C PHE A 503 6.36 16.06 -1.88
N VAL A 504 5.75 14.88 -1.80
CA VAL A 504 6.01 13.77 -2.73
C VAL A 504 5.63 14.12 -4.17
N ARG A 505 4.51 14.84 -4.38
CA ARG A 505 3.97 15.09 -5.74
C ARG A 505 4.51 16.36 -6.42
N LEU A 506 4.84 17.39 -5.65
CA LEU A 506 5.15 18.72 -6.18
C LEU A 506 6.65 19.04 -6.19
N GLU A 507 7.48 18.31 -5.45
CA GLU A 507 8.93 18.43 -5.55
C GLU A 507 9.41 17.71 -6.83
N PRO A 508 10.00 18.40 -7.82
CA PRO A 508 10.28 17.84 -9.15
C PRO A 508 11.16 16.58 -9.14
N GLU A 509 12.09 16.50 -8.19
CA GLU A 509 13.03 15.39 -8.08
C GLU A 509 12.48 14.12 -7.43
N ASN A 510 11.30 14.18 -6.82
CA ASN A 510 10.74 13.03 -6.12
C ASN A 510 10.35 11.92 -7.13
N PRO A 511 10.76 10.66 -6.92
CA PRO A 511 10.43 9.52 -7.79
C PRO A 511 8.93 9.26 -8.00
N ASP A 512 8.10 9.67 -7.05
CA ASP A 512 6.64 9.60 -7.10
C ASP A 512 6.01 10.99 -7.38
N GLY A 513 6.78 11.88 -8.02
CA GLY A 513 6.40 13.24 -8.35
C GLY A 513 5.55 13.37 -9.61
N PHE A 514 4.80 14.47 -9.72
CA PHE A 514 4.06 14.81 -10.94
C PHE A 514 4.96 15.09 -12.14
N VAL A 515 6.19 15.53 -11.92
CA VAL A 515 7.20 15.64 -12.97
C VAL A 515 7.60 14.24 -13.47
N THR A 516 7.85 13.30 -12.54
CA THR A 516 8.24 11.94 -12.90
C THR A 516 7.16 11.21 -13.69
N PHE A 517 5.90 11.39 -13.35
CA PHE A 517 4.77 10.83 -14.08
C PHE A 517 4.27 11.69 -15.25
N ASN A 518 5.00 12.75 -15.63
CA ASN A 518 4.63 13.67 -16.72
C ASN A 518 3.22 14.27 -16.61
N ILE A 519 2.69 14.41 -15.39
CA ILE A 519 1.50 15.22 -15.09
C ILE A 519 1.86 16.71 -15.20
N LEU A 520 3.08 17.07 -14.79
CA LEU A 520 3.71 18.36 -15.00
C LEU A 520 4.99 18.15 -15.83
N PRO A 521 4.88 17.97 -17.16
CA PRO A 521 6.02 17.66 -18.01
C PRO A 521 7.02 18.82 -18.09
N VAL A 522 8.30 18.50 -18.19
CA VAL A 522 9.41 19.47 -18.29
C VAL A 522 10.55 18.93 -19.15
N ASN A 523 11.37 19.83 -19.70
CA ASN A 523 12.64 19.56 -20.36
C ASN A 523 13.81 20.20 -19.59
N ALA A 524 15.04 19.80 -19.93
CA ALA A 524 16.23 20.50 -19.46
C ALA A 524 16.24 21.94 -19.99
N GLY A 525 16.49 22.90 -19.09
CA GLY A 525 16.43 24.34 -19.36
C GLY A 525 15.08 24.99 -19.05
N ASP A 526 14.03 24.21 -18.78
CA ASP A 526 12.72 24.77 -18.40
C ASP A 526 12.73 25.33 -16.97
N GLU A 527 11.89 26.33 -16.72
CA GLU A 527 11.46 26.72 -15.37
C GLU A 527 10.18 25.92 -15.03
N HIS A 528 10.19 25.22 -13.90
CA HIS A 528 9.03 24.44 -13.45
C HIS A 528 7.82 25.35 -13.18
N GLN A 529 6.62 24.80 -13.36
CA GLN A 529 5.35 25.56 -13.29
C GLN A 529 4.69 25.53 -11.90
N VAL A 530 5.32 24.86 -10.92
CA VAL A 530 4.97 24.93 -9.50
C VAL A 530 6.08 25.64 -8.77
N TYR A 531 5.71 26.61 -7.95
CA TYR A 531 6.62 27.48 -7.24
C TYR A 531 6.44 27.28 -5.74
N ARG A 532 7.54 27.38 -4.99
CA ARG A 532 7.51 27.34 -3.52
C ARG A 532 7.35 28.76 -3.00
N ILE A 533 6.46 28.93 -2.04
CA ILE A 533 6.44 30.12 -1.20
C ILE A 533 7.41 29.86 -0.04
N PRO A 534 8.52 30.61 0.06
CA PRO A 534 9.45 30.40 1.16
C PRO A 534 8.76 30.65 2.50
N SER A 535 9.08 29.86 3.51
CA SER A 535 8.67 30.14 4.89
C SER A 535 9.12 31.54 5.27
N LYS A 536 8.24 32.33 5.91
CA LYS A 536 8.68 33.61 6.49
C LYS A 536 9.76 33.30 7.51
N SER A 537 10.98 33.81 7.29
CA SER A 537 12.01 33.79 8.32
C SER A 537 11.44 34.45 9.58
N GLN A 538 11.30 33.69 10.67
CA GLN A 538 10.91 34.22 11.97
C GLN A 538 11.97 35.18 12.50
#